data_AF-A0A7S1S5W2-F1
#
_entry.id   AF-A0A7S1S5W2-F1
#
_cell.length_a   1.000
_cell.length_b   1.000
_cell.length_c   1.000
_cell.angle_alpha   90.00
_cell.angle_beta   90.00
_cell.angle_gamma   90.00
#
_symmetry.space_group_name_H-M   'P 1'
#
loop_
_entity.id
_entity.type
_entity.pdbx_description
1 polymer ?
#
loop_
_entity_poly.entity_id
_entity_poly.type
_entity_poly.pdbx_seq_one_letter_code
_entity_poly.pdbx_strand_id
1 'polypeptide(L)'
;EQYDEMLERRIHEPDVDRSFPYLARRRGTDHFFVVAANLPNWVHLEPLRHATMLTVESYQVNNDVPRWYSPWKDVMIPGYIDRWRIAAMRSVNKPTEERGFILVFHGNHPGTHELYRKFNARVRTRILDAFSGIPDCSVGGHVQDFFE
;
A
#
# COMPACT_ATOMS: atom_id res chain seq x y z
N GLU A 1 -6.25 14.97 -4.12
CA GLU A 1 -6.95 16.06 -4.86
C GLU A 1 -7.23 15.70 -6.32
N GLN A 2 -6.28 15.73 -7.28
CA GLN A 2 -6.62 15.43 -8.70
C GLN A 2 -7.16 14.00 -8.96
N TYR A 3 -6.66 12.99 -8.24
CA TYR A 3 -7.15 11.62 -8.39
C TYR A 3 -8.51 11.41 -7.70
N ASP A 4 -8.69 12.04 -6.54
CA ASP A 4 -9.97 12.09 -5.83
C ASP A 4 -11.01 12.75 -6.73
N GLU A 5 -10.71 13.92 -7.32
CA GLU A 5 -11.59 14.60 -8.27
C GLU A 5 -11.93 13.74 -9.51
N MET A 6 -10.97 12.98 -10.06
CA MET A 6 -11.23 12.19 -11.27
C MET A 6 -12.07 10.94 -10.99
N LEU A 7 -11.76 10.21 -9.92
CA LEU A 7 -12.49 8.98 -9.57
C LEU A 7 -13.86 9.33 -8.97
N GLU A 8 -13.92 10.33 -8.07
CA GLU A 8 -15.17 10.82 -7.49
C GLU A 8 -16.09 11.38 -8.56
N ARG A 9 -15.58 12.22 -9.48
CA ARG A 9 -16.43 12.76 -10.55
C ARG A 9 -17.01 11.64 -11.43
N ARG A 10 -16.21 10.63 -11.79
CA ARG A 10 -16.68 9.53 -12.65
C ARG A 10 -17.62 8.55 -11.96
N ILE A 11 -17.46 8.32 -10.65
CA ILE A 11 -18.32 7.41 -9.88
C ILE A 11 -19.65 8.09 -9.50
N HIS A 12 -19.63 9.41 -9.28
CA HIS A 12 -20.82 10.21 -8.94
C HIS A 12 -21.45 10.92 -10.15
N GLU A 13 -20.93 10.67 -11.37
CA GLU A 13 -21.55 11.15 -12.60
C GLU A 13 -22.95 10.52 -12.74
N PRO A 14 -24.00 11.29 -13.15
CA PRO A 14 -25.36 10.78 -13.32
C PRO A 14 -25.46 9.56 -14.26
N ASP A 15 -24.44 9.39 -15.11
CA ASP A 15 -24.28 8.35 -16.11
C ASP A 15 -23.14 7.37 -15.74
N VAL A 16 -22.87 7.10 -14.45
CA VAL A 16 -21.83 6.14 -14.03
C VAL A 16 -21.98 4.77 -14.72
N ASP A 17 -23.22 4.36 -15.01
CA ASP A 17 -23.53 3.15 -15.77
C ASP A 17 -23.06 3.21 -17.24
N ARG A 18 -22.88 4.41 -17.82
CA ARG A 18 -22.24 4.58 -19.13
C ARG A 18 -20.72 4.60 -19.03
N SER A 19 -20.17 5.17 -17.96
CA SER A 19 -18.73 5.22 -17.71
C SER A 19 -18.16 3.84 -17.31
N PHE A 20 -18.98 3.00 -16.66
CA PHE A 20 -18.65 1.64 -16.24
C PHE A 20 -19.80 0.65 -16.53
N PRO A 21 -20.14 0.39 -17.80
CA PRO A 21 -21.29 -0.43 -18.18
C PRO A 21 -21.22 -1.88 -17.68
N TYR A 22 -20.01 -2.36 -17.42
CA TYR A 22 -19.80 -3.70 -16.89
C TYR A 22 -19.96 -3.76 -15.37
N LEU A 23 -19.78 -2.64 -14.66
CA LEU A 23 -19.92 -2.59 -13.21
C LEU A 23 -21.37 -2.88 -12.80
N ALA A 24 -22.34 -2.32 -13.52
CA ALA A 24 -23.77 -2.57 -13.27
C ALA A 24 -24.16 -4.05 -13.45
N ARG A 25 -23.58 -4.73 -14.46
CA ARG A 25 -23.98 -6.10 -14.87
C ARG A 25 -23.88 -7.13 -13.75
N ARG A 26 -22.86 -7.05 -12.91
CA ARG A 26 -22.65 -7.95 -11.76
C ARG A 26 -22.50 -7.21 -10.44
N ARG A 27 -23.04 -6.00 -10.38
CA ARG A 27 -22.88 -5.08 -9.24
C ARG A 27 -21.40 -4.90 -8.85
N GLY A 28 -20.47 -5.05 -9.78
CA GLY A 28 -19.03 -4.94 -9.56
C GLY A 28 -18.31 -6.15 -9.01
N THR A 29 -18.98 -7.28 -8.73
CA THR A 29 -18.34 -8.49 -8.16
C THR A 29 -17.24 -9.12 -9.02
N ASP A 30 -17.16 -8.77 -10.30
CA ASP A 30 -16.16 -9.20 -11.28
C ASP A 30 -15.14 -8.11 -11.63
N HIS A 31 -15.15 -6.97 -10.92
CA HIS A 31 -14.27 -5.84 -11.19
C HIS A 31 -13.10 -5.76 -10.19
N PHE A 32 -11.94 -5.39 -10.71
CA PHE A 32 -10.74 -5.08 -9.94
C PHE A 32 -10.37 -3.61 -10.16
N PHE A 33 -10.22 -2.86 -9.07
CA PHE A 33 -9.73 -1.49 -9.11
C PHE A 33 -8.33 -1.44 -8.49
N VAL A 34 -7.35 -1.02 -9.28
CA VAL A 34 -5.97 -0.84 -8.80
C VAL A 34 -5.76 0.62 -8.44
N VAL A 35 -5.48 0.88 -7.17
CA VAL A 35 -5.24 2.20 -6.62
C VAL A 35 -3.76 2.33 -6.28
N ALA A 36 -3.08 3.21 -7.02
CA ALA A 36 -1.62 3.35 -7.02
C ALA A 36 -1.03 4.00 -5.76
N ALA A 37 -1.82 4.72 -4.97
CA ALA A 37 -1.44 5.24 -3.66
C ALA A 37 -2.69 5.79 -2.96
N ASN A 38 -2.89 5.41 -1.70
CA ASN A 38 -4.02 5.77 -0.84
C ASN A 38 -5.39 5.40 -1.41
N LEU A 39 -6.25 4.79 -0.59
CA LEU A 39 -7.63 4.60 -1.00
C LEU A 39 -8.36 5.96 -0.93
N PRO A 40 -9.22 6.29 -1.91
CA PRO A 40 -10.17 7.39 -1.78
C PRO A 40 -11.02 7.21 -0.52
N ASN A 41 -11.60 8.30 -0.03
CA ASN A 41 -12.50 8.22 1.13
C ASN A 41 -13.62 7.19 0.87
N TRP A 42 -13.85 6.31 1.85
CA TRP A 42 -14.84 5.23 1.80
C TRP A 42 -16.23 5.67 1.35
N VAL A 43 -16.65 6.89 1.70
CA VAL A 43 -17.94 7.46 1.26
C VAL A 43 -18.06 7.47 -0.26
N HIS A 44 -16.96 7.76 -0.97
CA HIS A 44 -16.95 7.79 -2.44
C HIS A 44 -16.80 6.41 -3.07
N LEU A 45 -16.41 5.40 -2.28
CA LEU A 45 -16.24 4.02 -2.73
C LEU A 45 -17.50 3.17 -2.54
N GLU A 46 -18.58 3.70 -1.96
CA GLU A 46 -19.83 2.97 -1.75
C GLU A 46 -20.42 2.35 -3.04
N PRO A 47 -20.35 3.01 -4.23
CA PRO A 47 -20.78 2.38 -5.48
C PRO A 47 -19.93 1.17 -5.88
N LEU A 48 -18.68 1.09 -5.38
CA LEU A 48 -17.73 0.02 -5.65
C LEU A 48 -17.70 -1.08 -4.57
N ARG A 49 -18.59 -1.04 -3.58
CA ARG A 49 -18.60 -1.93 -2.38
C ARG A 49 -18.54 -3.45 -2.62
N HIS A 50 -18.77 -3.89 -3.85
CA HIS A 50 -18.75 -5.30 -4.23
C HIS A 50 -17.58 -5.65 -5.15
N ALA A 51 -16.84 -4.66 -5.64
CA ALA A 51 -15.61 -4.85 -6.41
C ALA A 51 -14.44 -5.20 -5.49
N THR A 52 -13.38 -5.73 -6.11
CA THR A 52 -12.11 -5.98 -5.42
C THR A 52 -11.21 -4.77 -5.59
N MET A 53 -10.78 -4.19 -4.47
CA MET A 53 -9.84 -3.09 -4.43
C MET A 53 -8.43 -3.63 -4.19
N LEU A 54 -7.51 -3.26 -5.07
CA LEU A 54 -6.09 -3.58 -4.99
C LEU A 54 -5.34 -2.27 -4.70
N THR A 55 -4.70 -2.16 -3.54
CA THR A 55 -3.97 -0.93 -3.17
C THR A 55 -2.51 -1.25 -2.88
N VAL A 56 -1.60 -0.45 -3.42
CA VAL A 56 -0.15 -0.66 -3.26
C VAL A 56 0.40 -0.03 -1.98
N GLU A 57 -0.22 1.03 -1.47
CA GLU A 57 0.06 1.63 -0.16
C GLU A 57 -1.20 2.39 0.25
N SER A 58 -1.74 2.16 1.45
CA SER A 58 -2.90 2.94 1.91
C SER A 58 -2.64 3.59 3.26
N TYR A 59 -2.50 4.91 3.27
CA TYR A 59 -2.80 5.72 4.43
C TYR A 59 -4.29 6.08 4.38
N GLN A 60 -5.06 5.49 5.29
CA GLN A 60 -6.47 5.80 5.46
C GLN A 60 -6.60 7.07 6.29
N VAL A 61 -7.12 8.15 5.71
CA VAL A 61 -7.29 9.43 6.42
C VAL A 61 -8.38 9.33 7.50
N ASN A 62 -9.35 8.43 7.32
CA ASN A 62 -10.46 8.21 8.25
C ASN A 62 -10.46 6.77 8.79
N ASN A 63 -10.62 6.63 10.11
CA ASN A 63 -10.68 5.32 10.79
C ASN A 63 -12.03 4.60 10.62
N ASP A 64 -13.00 5.23 9.97
CA ASP A 64 -14.35 4.68 9.80
C ASP A 64 -14.37 3.75 8.58
N VAL A 65 -13.84 2.55 8.79
CA VAL A 65 -13.98 1.45 7.83
C VAL A 65 -15.47 1.10 7.71
N PRO A 66 -16.09 1.21 6.53
CA PRO A 66 -17.52 1.00 6.40
C PRO A 66 -17.87 -0.47 6.62
N ARG A 67 -19.07 -0.74 7.15
CA ARG A 67 -19.52 -2.11 7.49
C ARG A 67 -19.54 -3.08 6.31
N TRP A 68 -19.58 -2.57 5.09
CA TRP A 68 -19.55 -3.37 3.86
C TRP A 68 -18.14 -3.68 3.37
N TYR A 69 -17.10 -3.04 3.92
CA TYR A 69 -15.72 -3.36 3.60
C TYR A 69 -15.37 -4.75 4.12
N SER A 70 -14.62 -5.51 3.31
CA SER A 70 -14.21 -6.86 3.64
C SER A 70 -12.70 -6.99 3.44
N PRO A 71 -11.89 -7.07 4.51
CA PRO A 71 -10.45 -7.26 4.37
C PRO A 71 -10.09 -8.59 3.69
N TRP A 72 -11.03 -9.53 3.57
CA TRP A 72 -10.87 -10.79 2.86
C TRP A 72 -11.09 -10.70 1.35
N LYS A 73 -11.64 -9.58 0.85
CA LYS A 73 -11.85 -9.34 -0.59
C LYS A 73 -10.72 -8.52 -1.19
N ASP A 74 -10.14 -7.62 -0.40
CA ASP A 74 -9.20 -6.62 -0.88
C ASP A 74 -7.74 -7.03 -0.60
N VAL A 75 -6.85 -6.82 -1.57
CA VAL A 75 -5.45 -7.27 -1.49
C VAL A 75 -4.53 -6.05 -1.43
N MET A 76 -3.67 -6.02 -0.40
CA MET A 76 -2.57 -5.08 -0.34
C MET A 76 -1.42 -5.61 -1.19
N ILE A 77 -1.11 -4.90 -2.27
CA ILE A 77 0.03 -5.17 -3.13
C ILE A 77 1.23 -4.41 -2.55
N PRO A 78 2.48 -4.90 -2.67
CA PRO A 78 3.65 -4.12 -2.28
C PRO A 78 3.66 -2.74 -2.98
N GLY A 79 4.22 -1.74 -2.28
CA GLY A 79 4.25 -0.35 -2.73
C GLY A 79 4.78 -0.14 -4.14
N TYR A 80 4.36 0.95 -4.76
CA TYR A 80 4.84 1.35 -6.08
C TYR A 80 6.35 1.61 -6.03
N ILE A 81 7.14 0.70 -6.59
CA ILE A 81 8.58 0.88 -6.83
C ILE A 81 8.76 1.20 -8.31
N ASP A 82 9.25 2.40 -8.61
CA ASP A 82 9.54 2.79 -9.99
C ASP A 82 10.41 1.76 -10.72
N ARG A 83 10.16 1.56 -12.01
CA ARG A 83 10.94 0.63 -12.84
C ARG A 83 12.45 0.90 -12.77
N TRP A 84 12.86 2.17 -12.72
CA TRP A 84 14.27 2.53 -12.60
C TRP A 84 14.87 2.11 -11.25
N ARG A 85 14.11 2.20 -10.15
CA ARG A 85 14.54 1.70 -8.83
C ARG A 85 14.65 0.18 -8.83
N ILE A 86 13.72 -0.52 -9.48
CA ILE A 86 13.81 -1.97 -9.68
C ILE A 86 15.07 -2.32 -10.46
N ALA A 87 15.36 -1.58 -11.54
CA ALA A 87 16.57 -1.79 -12.34
C ALA A 87 17.85 -1.51 -11.52
N ALA A 88 17.89 -0.44 -10.74
CA ALA A 88 19.01 -0.09 -9.88
C ALA A 88 19.24 -1.14 -8.77
N MET A 89 18.18 -1.61 -8.11
CA MET A 89 18.29 -2.71 -7.15
C MET A 89 18.82 -3.98 -7.84
N ARG A 90 18.35 -4.29 -9.05
CA ARG A 90 18.83 -5.44 -9.81
C ARG A 90 20.30 -5.32 -10.22
N SER A 91 20.82 -4.12 -10.50
CA SER A 91 22.22 -3.95 -10.88
C SER A 91 23.19 -4.16 -9.73
N VAL A 92 22.74 -4.07 -8.48
CA VAL A 92 23.59 -4.28 -7.29
C VAL A 92 23.24 -5.55 -6.50
N ASN A 93 22.16 -6.24 -6.84
CA ASN A 93 21.72 -7.45 -6.16
C ASN A 93 22.67 -8.62 -6.41
N LYS A 94 23.14 -9.22 -5.32
CA LYS A 94 23.89 -10.48 -5.38
C LYS A 94 22.98 -11.69 -5.63
N PRO A 95 23.51 -12.77 -6.23
CA PRO A 95 22.87 -14.09 -6.22
C PRO A 95 22.45 -14.50 -4.80
N THR A 96 21.40 -15.32 -4.67
CA THR A 96 20.78 -15.61 -3.36
C THR A 96 21.77 -16.34 -2.43
N GLU A 97 22.59 -17.22 -3.00
CA GLU A 97 23.65 -17.98 -2.36
C GLU A 97 24.81 -17.12 -1.82
N GLU A 98 24.96 -15.88 -2.29
CA GLU A 98 25.97 -14.93 -1.83
C GLU A 98 25.43 -13.93 -0.80
N ARG A 99 24.13 -14.01 -0.46
CA ARG A 99 23.50 -13.11 0.51
C ARG A 99 23.75 -13.63 1.92
N GLY A 100 24.46 -12.84 2.72
CA GLY A 100 24.76 -13.17 4.12
C GLY A 100 23.66 -12.82 5.12
N PHE A 101 22.55 -12.22 4.68
CA PHE A 101 21.42 -11.88 5.56
C PHE A 101 20.17 -12.67 5.16
N ILE A 102 19.54 -13.29 6.15
CA ILE A 102 18.25 -13.98 6.05
C ILE A 102 17.11 -12.98 6.13
N LEU A 103 17.28 -11.89 6.89
CA LEU A 103 16.30 -10.82 7.04
C LEU A 103 16.96 -9.45 6.95
N VAL A 104 16.35 -8.55 6.19
CA VAL A 104 16.75 -7.14 6.11
C VAL A 104 15.54 -6.25 6.30
N PHE A 105 15.56 -5.35 7.28
CA PHE A 105 14.53 -4.34 7.50
C PHE A 105 15.17 -3.01 7.89
N HIS A 106 15.17 -2.05 6.97
CA HIS A 106 15.63 -0.68 7.25
C HIS A 106 14.55 0.29 6.82
N GLY A 107 14.04 1.07 7.75
CA GLY A 107 12.93 1.97 7.43
C GLY A 107 12.55 2.89 8.57
N ASN A 108 11.69 3.85 8.24
CA ASN A 108 11.17 4.78 9.23
C ASN A 108 10.37 4.03 10.32
N HIS A 109 10.64 4.34 11.58
CA HIS A 109 9.95 3.79 12.74
C HIS A 109 9.73 4.91 13.76
N PRO A 110 9.00 4.68 14.87
CA PRO A 110 8.69 5.72 15.85
C PRO A 110 9.92 6.45 16.46
N GLY A 111 11.10 5.83 16.37
CA GLY A 111 12.38 6.41 16.79
C GLY A 111 13.01 7.36 15.77
N THR A 112 12.70 7.23 14.48
CA THR A 112 13.34 8.01 13.42
C THR A 112 12.40 9.01 12.72
N HIS A 113 11.08 8.87 12.83
CA HIS A 113 10.15 9.73 12.10
C HIS A 113 8.83 9.97 12.85
N GLU A 114 8.40 11.24 12.91
CA GLU A 114 7.26 11.68 13.73
C GLU A 114 5.93 11.03 13.36
N LEU A 115 5.61 10.89 12.07
CA LEU A 115 4.38 10.22 11.61
C LEU A 115 4.19 8.84 12.26
N TYR A 116 5.25 8.04 12.36
CA TYR A 116 5.17 6.69 12.93
C TYR A 116 4.95 6.71 14.45
N ARG A 117 5.40 7.77 15.13
CA ARG A 117 5.09 8.02 16.53
C ARG A 117 3.63 8.47 16.70
N LYS A 118 3.19 9.42 15.88
CA LYS A 118 1.82 9.98 15.89
C LYS A 118 0.76 8.90 15.68
N PHE A 119 1.00 7.95 14.78
CA PHE A 119 0.08 6.85 14.50
C PHE A 119 0.39 5.56 15.27
N ASN A 120 1.27 5.61 16.27
CA ASN A 120 1.58 4.47 17.15
C ASN A 120 1.90 3.19 16.35
N ALA A 121 2.80 3.31 15.37
CA ALA A 121 3.15 2.22 14.46
C ALA A 121 3.99 1.13 15.15
N ARG A 122 3.32 0.19 15.82
CA ARG A 122 3.95 -0.84 16.67
C ARG A 122 4.62 -1.97 15.91
N VAL A 123 4.17 -2.31 14.71
CA VAL A 123 4.71 -3.45 13.95
C VAL A 123 6.18 -3.25 13.63
N ARG A 124 6.58 -2.05 13.20
CA ARG A 124 7.97 -1.73 12.85
C ARG A 124 8.88 -1.81 14.07
N THR A 125 8.44 -1.27 15.21
CA THR A 125 9.16 -1.42 16.49
C THR A 125 9.33 -2.88 16.87
N ARG A 126 8.27 -3.70 16.76
CA ARG A 126 8.36 -5.13 17.05
C ARG A 126 9.35 -5.88 16.16
N ILE A 127 9.48 -5.50 14.89
CA ILE A 127 10.50 -6.09 13.99
C ILE A 127 11.90 -5.72 14.50
N LEU A 128 12.14 -4.45 14.82
CA LEU A 128 13.43 -4.01 15.36
C LEU A 128 13.76 -4.74 16.66
N ASP A 129 12.84 -4.76 17.62
CA ASP A 129 13.04 -5.37 18.93
C ASP A 129 13.28 -6.89 18.82
N ALA A 130 12.57 -7.57 17.93
CA ALA A 130 12.66 -9.01 17.78
C ALA A 130 13.91 -9.48 17.02
N PHE A 131 14.44 -8.66 16.09
CA PHE A 131 15.51 -9.09 15.18
C PHE A 131 16.83 -8.32 15.38
N SER A 132 16.86 -7.30 16.24
CA SER A 132 18.10 -6.59 16.58
C SER A 132 19.09 -7.53 17.29
N GLY A 133 20.33 -7.56 16.80
CA GLY A 133 21.39 -8.42 17.35
C GLY A 133 21.27 -9.91 17.02
N ILE A 134 20.25 -10.33 16.25
CA ILE A 134 20.17 -11.71 15.76
C ILE A 134 21.19 -11.88 14.61
N PRO A 135 22.02 -12.95 14.63
CA PRO A 135 22.90 -13.27 13.51
C PRO A 135 22.13 -13.34 12.18
N ASP A 136 22.76 -12.88 11.10
CA ASP A 136 22.19 -12.87 9.75
C ASP A 136 20.88 -12.05 9.61
N CYS A 137 20.55 -11.21 10.60
CA CYS A 137 19.50 -10.20 10.52
C CYS A 137 20.11 -8.79 10.49
N SER A 138 19.73 -7.99 9.50
CA SER A 138 20.09 -6.58 9.41
C SER A 138 18.84 -5.73 9.58
N VAL A 139 18.62 -5.21 10.80
CA VAL A 139 17.46 -4.36 11.08
C VAL A 139 17.88 -3.00 11.63
N GLY A 140 17.17 -1.94 11.24
CA GLY A 140 17.55 -0.59 11.64
C GLY A 140 16.60 0.51 11.16
N GLY A 141 17.06 1.74 11.39
CA GLY A 141 16.38 2.96 10.96
C GLY A 141 16.39 3.14 9.45
N HIS A 142 15.90 4.30 9.00
CA HIS A 142 15.98 4.67 7.60
C HIS A 142 17.45 4.80 7.17
N VAL A 143 17.83 4.10 6.10
CA VAL A 143 19.12 4.26 5.43
C VAL A 143 18.94 5.32 4.35
N GLN A 144 19.58 6.46 4.55
CA GLN A 144 19.69 7.49 3.53
C GLN A 144 20.51 6.96 2.36
N ASP A 145 20.17 7.39 1.15
CA ASP A 145 21.06 7.30 -0.01
C ASP A 145 21.35 5.87 -0.52
N PHE A 146 20.38 4.95 -0.46
CA PHE A 146 20.53 3.61 -1.04
C PHE A 146 20.86 3.60 -2.55
N PHE A 147 20.69 4.73 -3.23
CA PHE A 147 20.94 4.89 -4.67
C PHE A 147 21.78 6.13 -5.03
N GLU A 148 22.39 6.83 -4.05
CA GLU A 148 23.45 7.80 -4.37
C GLU A 148 24.82 7.12 -4.48
#